data_AF-Q22YK5-F1
#
_entry.id   AF-Q22YK5-F1
#
_cell.length_a   1.000
_cell.length_b   1.000
_cell.length_c   1.000
_cell.angle_alpha   90.00
_cell.angle_beta   90.00
_cell.angle_gamma   90.00
#
_symmetry.space_group_name_H-M   'P 1'
#
loop_
_entity.id
_entity.type
_entity.pdbx_description
1 polymer ?
#
loop_
_entity_poly.entity_id
_entity_poly.type
_entity_poly.pdbx_seq_one_letter_code
_entity_poly.pdbx_strand_id
1 'polypeptide(L)'
;MQLSFFSYTACTSINSGWNDNNCFICATTTVPPTYAIYANGDDTSCVASSDSCTDAKRNMDLTVGDCTLCTPNTPALIGATCTACTSITSAWTDANCNACAAGGSAVFANTAGSSCVASSFSGNQTTRSTNKWNDTDCDFCNGTTANAAQYASADSSLCVAASASCTTRGSAAWTIGDCTLCTPNTPALICFTCTACTSITSAWTDANFNACAIISKAKTNFANTAGSSCVGASYSCNQTTRSTNKWTDTDCGICNGTTANADQYASADGSKCQVTKAVSNANTASTFSSQIFVSILLVLSTFLI
;
A
#
# COMPACT_ATOMS: atom_id res chain seq x y z
N MET A 1 18.31 -32.02 -3.98
CA MET A 1 17.93 -33.45 -4.10
C MET A 1 19.09 -34.16 -4.76
N GLN A 2 19.94 -34.83 -3.98
CA GLN A 2 21.02 -35.66 -4.52
C GLN A 2 20.32 -36.80 -5.27
N LEU A 3 20.39 -36.82 -6.60
CA LEU A 3 19.72 -37.81 -7.44
C LEU A 3 20.33 -39.19 -7.14
N SER A 4 19.71 -39.92 -6.22
CA SER A 4 20.04 -41.29 -5.81
C SER A 4 19.60 -42.34 -6.85
N PHE A 5 19.50 -41.98 -8.13
CA PHE A 5 19.01 -42.85 -9.22
C PHE A 5 20.12 -43.46 -10.10
N PHE A 6 21.39 -43.21 -9.81
CA PHE A 6 22.49 -43.76 -10.60
C PHE A 6 23.09 -44.99 -9.91
N SER A 7 22.94 -46.18 -10.52
CA SER A 7 23.78 -47.32 -10.18
C SER A 7 25.16 -47.09 -10.81
N TYR A 8 26.11 -46.59 -10.02
CA TYR A 8 27.50 -46.28 -10.41
C TYR A 8 28.36 -47.52 -10.72
N THR A 9 27.79 -48.60 -11.24
CA THR A 9 28.47 -49.90 -11.34
C THR A 9 29.68 -49.88 -12.29
N ALA A 10 29.77 -48.91 -13.22
CA ALA A 10 30.85 -48.81 -14.21
C ALA A 10 32.01 -47.87 -13.82
N CYS A 11 31.87 -47.02 -12.80
CA CYS A 11 32.83 -45.93 -12.53
C CYS A 11 33.18 -45.74 -11.05
N THR A 12 33.20 -46.82 -10.26
CA THR A 12 33.51 -46.81 -8.82
C THR A 12 34.94 -46.40 -8.45
N SER A 13 35.80 -46.10 -9.44
CA SER A 13 37.22 -45.76 -9.24
C SER A 13 37.57 -44.28 -9.52
N ILE A 14 36.61 -43.46 -9.96
CA ILE A 14 36.86 -42.03 -10.24
C ILE A 14 36.44 -41.22 -9.02
N ASN A 15 37.43 -40.78 -8.23
CA ASN A 15 37.22 -39.97 -7.02
C ASN A 15 37.46 -38.47 -7.24
N SER A 16 37.96 -38.07 -8.42
CA SER A 16 38.25 -36.69 -8.83
C SER A 16 38.55 -36.63 -10.34
N GLY A 17 38.42 -35.45 -10.96
CA GLY A 17 38.72 -35.26 -12.39
C GLY A 17 37.57 -35.71 -13.30
N TRP A 18 36.33 -35.54 -12.83
CA TRP A 18 35.15 -35.71 -13.67
C TRP A 18 35.17 -34.68 -14.81
N ASN A 19 34.78 -35.10 -16.01
CA ASN A 19 34.57 -34.26 -17.16
C ASN A 19 33.33 -34.76 -17.92
N ASP A 20 32.79 -33.96 -18.83
CA ASP A 20 31.53 -34.32 -19.50
C ASP A 20 31.60 -35.66 -20.23
N ASN A 21 32.77 -36.03 -20.76
CA ASN A 21 32.96 -37.28 -21.48
C ASN A 21 32.92 -38.49 -20.53
N ASN A 22 33.60 -38.46 -19.38
CA ASN A 22 33.52 -39.56 -18.42
C ASN A 22 32.15 -39.59 -17.72
N CYS A 23 31.51 -38.44 -17.48
CA CYS A 23 30.13 -38.38 -16.99
C CYS A 23 29.14 -39.01 -17.96
N PHE A 24 29.26 -38.75 -19.26
CA PHE A 24 28.45 -39.36 -20.29
C PHE A 24 28.63 -40.88 -20.36
N ILE A 25 29.88 -41.37 -20.31
CA ILE A 25 30.18 -42.81 -20.33
C ILE A 25 29.63 -43.52 -19.09
N CYS A 26 29.73 -42.88 -17.92
CA CYS A 26 29.30 -43.45 -16.65
C CYS A 26 27.79 -43.39 -16.42
N ALA A 27 27.06 -42.54 -17.16
CA ALA A 27 25.61 -42.41 -17.08
C ALA A 27 24.89 -43.58 -17.78
N THR A 28 24.90 -44.77 -17.17
CA THR A 28 24.09 -45.90 -17.66
C THR A 28 22.65 -45.73 -17.17
N THR A 29 21.79 -45.07 -17.94
CA THR A 29 20.38 -44.91 -17.56
C THR A 29 19.50 -45.92 -18.28
N THR A 30 18.66 -46.65 -17.52
CA THR A 30 17.57 -47.49 -18.07
C THR A 30 16.39 -46.65 -18.59
N VAL A 31 16.37 -45.36 -18.31
CA VAL A 31 15.40 -44.36 -18.80
C VAL A 31 16.18 -43.11 -19.21
N PRO A 32 16.08 -42.62 -20.46
CA PRO A 32 16.83 -41.45 -20.89
C PRO A 32 16.51 -40.26 -19.99
N PRO A 33 17.52 -39.60 -19.39
CA PRO A 33 17.28 -38.48 -18.51
C PRO A 33 16.70 -37.31 -19.34
N THR A 34 15.79 -36.55 -18.73
CA THR A 34 15.21 -35.34 -19.33
C THR A 34 16.26 -34.24 -19.54
N TYR A 35 17.42 -34.39 -18.92
CA TYR A 35 18.58 -33.49 -18.95
C TYR A 35 19.84 -34.29 -19.25
N ALA A 36 20.81 -33.68 -19.92
CA ALA A 36 22.12 -34.31 -20.15
C ALA A 36 22.94 -34.35 -18.84
N ILE A 37 23.88 -35.28 -18.78
CA ILE A 37 24.74 -35.50 -17.60
C ILE A 37 26.11 -34.89 -17.88
N TYR A 38 26.54 -33.98 -17.01
CA TYR A 38 27.78 -33.21 -17.13
C TYR A 38 28.60 -33.31 -15.85
N ALA A 39 29.91 -33.05 -15.92
CA ALA A 39 30.70 -32.89 -14.69
C ALA A 39 30.26 -31.62 -13.96
N ASN A 40 30.32 -31.59 -12.62
CA ASN A 40 30.18 -30.34 -11.88
C ASN A 40 31.44 -29.47 -12.04
N GLY A 41 31.33 -28.17 -11.76
CA GLY A 41 32.43 -27.21 -11.93
C GLY A 41 33.60 -27.38 -10.96
N ASP A 42 33.46 -28.27 -9.97
CA ASP A 42 34.52 -28.64 -9.02
C ASP A 42 35.21 -29.98 -9.42
N ASP A 43 34.85 -30.58 -10.57
CA ASP A 43 35.36 -31.86 -11.08
C ASP A 43 35.26 -33.06 -10.10
N THR A 44 34.31 -33.00 -9.17
CA THR A 44 34.13 -33.99 -8.07
C THR A 44 32.98 -34.95 -8.30
N SER A 45 32.02 -34.62 -9.17
CA SER A 45 30.86 -35.47 -9.44
C SER A 45 30.21 -35.17 -10.80
N CYS A 46 29.26 -36.02 -11.21
CA CYS A 46 28.39 -35.75 -12.35
C CYS A 46 27.01 -35.28 -11.89
N VAL A 47 26.44 -34.33 -12.62
CA VAL A 47 25.13 -33.73 -12.34
C VAL A 47 24.28 -33.68 -13.59
N ALA A 48 22.97 -33.82 -13.42
CA ALA A 48 22.00 -33.67 -14.49
C ALA A 48 21.68 -32.17 -14.67
N SER A 49 22.31 -31.52 -15.65
CA SER A 49 22.21 -30.09 -15.90
C SER A 49 21.65 -29.82 -17.31
N SER A 50 21.15 -28.61 -17.54
CA SER A 50 20.64 -28.19 -18.85
C SER A 50 21.76 -28.03 -19.90
N ASP A 51 22.99 -27.72 -19.46
CA ASP A 51 24.21 -27.62 -20.29
C ASP A 51 25.44 -27.99 -19.45
N SER A 52 26.62 -28.07 -20.11
CA SER A 52 27.90 -28.33 -19.48
C SER A 52 28.20 -27.33 -18.36
N CYS A 53 28.64 -27.83 -17.20
CA CYS A 53 29.09 -26.96 -16.11
C CYS A 53 30.54 -26.51 -16.26
N THR A 54 31.29 -27.11 -17.20
CA THR A 54 32.74 -26.92 -17.34
C THR A 54 33.12 -26.19 -18.64
N ASP A 55 32.20 -26.10 -19.62
CA ASP A 55 32.45 -25.38 -20.86
C ASP A 55 32.28 -23.85 -20.68
N ALA A 56 33.31 -23.10 -21.06
CA ALA A 56 33.30 -21.64 -21.11
C ALA A 56 32.32 -21.09 -22.17
N LYS A 57 31.77 -21.95 -23.04
CA LYS A 57 30.80 -21.62 -24.09
C LYS A 57 29.39 -22.15 -23.80
N ARG A 58 28.88 -21.91 -22.59
CA ARG A 58 27.45 -22.06 -22.29
C ARG A 58 26.63 -21.34 -23.37
N ASN A 59 25.76 -22.07 -24.07
CA ASN A 59 24.94 -21.50 -25.16
C ASN A 59 23.51 -21.18 -24.71
N MET A 60 23.28 -21.05 -23.40
CA MET A 60 21.98 -20.71 -22.83
C MET A 60 22.10 -19.83 -21.59
N ASP A 61 21.01 -19.12 -21.30
CA ASP A 61 20.85 -18.34 -20.07
C ASP A 61 20.91 -19.28 -18.86
N LEU A 62 21.91 -19.07 -17.99
CA LEU A 62 22.05 -19.76 -16.72
C LEU A 62 20.75 -19.65 -15.90
N THR A 63 20.34 -20.74 -15.26
CA THR A 63 19.29 -20.76 -14.25
C THR A 63 19.86 -20.99 -12.85
N VAL A 64 19.08 -20.68 -11.80
CA VAL A 64 19.45 -21.02 -10.42
C VAL A 64 19.65 -22.53 -10.25
N GLY A 65 18.85 -23.34 -10.95
CA GLY A 65 19.00 -24.80 -10.95
C GLY A 65 20.39 -25.21 -11.41
N ASP A 66 20.88 -24.60 -12.49
CA ASP A 66 22.23 -24.88 -12.97
C ASP A 66 23.29 -24.47 -11.95
N CYS A 67 23.18 -23.32 -11.29
CA CYS A 67 24.12 -22.93 -10.24
C CYS A 67 24.14 -23.91 -9.05
N THR A 68 22.97 -24.36 -8.58
CA THR A 68 22.89 -25.33 -7.47
C THR A 68 23.54 -26.68 -7.80
N LEU A 69 23.49 -27.09 -9.07
CA LEU A 69 23.99 -28.38 -9.52
C LEU A 69 25.46 -28.30 -9.94
N CYS A 70 25.80 -27.30 -10.75
CA CYS A 70 27.13 -27.13 -11.31
C CYS A 70 28.13 -26.58 -10.28
N THR A 71 27.71 -25.69 -9.39
CA THR A 71 28.62 -24.97 -8.49
C THR A 71 28.02 -24.92 -7.08
N PRO A 72 28.06 -26.02 -6.32
CA PRO A 72 27.36 -26.14 -5.04
C PRO A 72 27.82 -25.12 -3.98
N ASN A 73 29.04 -24.58 -4.10
CA ASN A 73 29.57 -23.51 -3.25
C ASN A 73 29.04 -22.11 -3.63
N THR A 74 28.47 -21.95 -4.83
CA THR A 74 27.90 -20.71 -5.37
C THR A 74 26.49 -20.94 -5.95
N PRO A 75 25.53 -21.38 -5.12
CA PRO A 75 24.27 -21.95 -5.61
C PRO A 75 23.26 -20.91 -6.14
N ALA A 76 23.47 -19.61 -5.91
CA ALA A 76 22.56 -18.55 -6.33
C ALA A 76 22.99 -17.92 -7.66
N LEU A 77 22.03 -17.41 -8.44
CA LEU A 77 22.29 -16.73 -9.71
C LEU A 77 22.06 -15.23 -9.58
N ILE A 78 23.08 -14.43 -9.81
CA ILE A 78 23.00 -12.96 -9.84
C ILE A 78 23.41 -12.48 -11.23
N GLY A 79 22.46 -11.88 -11.96
CA GLY A 79 22.65 -11.60 -13.38
C GLY A 79 22.89 -12.89 -14.16
N ALA A 80 24.09 -13.05 -14.71
CA ALA A 80 24.53 -14.25 -15.44
C ALA A 80 25.63 -15.03 -14.70
N THR A 81 25.80 -14.83 -13.39
CA THR A 81 26.92 -15.41 -12.62
C THR A 81 26.45 -16.14 -11.37
N CYS A 82 26.92 -17.38 -11.22
CA CYS A 82 26.73 -18.16 -10.00
C CYS A 82 27.54 -17.55 -8.86
N THR A 83 26.87 -17.23 -7.76
CA THR A 83 27.39 -16.41 -6.66
C THR A 83 27.22 -17.14 -5.32
N ALA A 84 28.22 -17.05 -4.45
CA ALA A 84 28.13 -17.56 -3.08
C ALA A 84 27.06 -16.77 -2.31
N CYS A 85 26.21 -17.47 -1.56
CA CYS A 85 25.14 -16.85 -0.78
C CYS A 85 25.64 -15.77 0.17
N THR A 86 26.82 -15.95 0.75
CA THR A 86 27.48 -15.01 1.65
C THR A 86 27.93 -13.70 0.99
N SER A 87 27.98 -13.67 -0.34
CA SER A 87 28.43 -12.51 -1.12
C SER A 87 27.26 -11.67 -1.66
N ILE A 88 26.01 -12.12 -1.48
CA ILE A 88 24.83 -11.43 -1.98
C ILE A 88 24.35 -10.42 -0.94
N THR A 89 24.41 -9.15 -1.29
CA THR A 89 23.97 -8.03 -0.42
C THR A 89 22.68 -7.38 -0.89
N SER A 90 22.23 -7.67 -2.11
CA SER A 90 21.00 -7.17 -2.73
C SER A 90 20.59 -8.05 -3.92
N ALA A 91 19.43 -7.76 -4.52
CA ALA A 91 18.84 -8.54 -5.62
C ALA A 91 18.52 -10.00 -5.26
N TRP A 92 18.15 -10.25 -4.00
CA TRP A 92 17.58 -11.52 -3.60
C TRP A 92 16.28 -11.79 -4.34
N THR A 93 16.15 -13.02 -4.83
CA THR A 93 14.94 -13.57 -5.44
C THR A 93 14.53 -14.81 -4.66
N ASP A 94 13.27 -15.22 -4.74
CA ASP A 94 12.80 -16.46 -4.09
C ASP A 94 13.62 -17.67 -4.56
N ALA A 95 14.00 -17.72 -5.84
CA ALA A 95 14.84 -18.78 -6.37
C ALA A 95 16.22 -18.81 -5.70
N ASN A 96 16.87 -17.64 -5.56
CA ASN A 96 18.15 -17.52 -4.88
C ASN A 96 18.04 -17.84 -3.39
N CYS A 97 16.98 -17.39 -2.72
CA CYS A 97 16.75 -17.70 -1.31
C CYS A 97 16.54 -19.20 -1.09
N ASN A 98 15.72 -19.84 -1.92
CA ASN A 98 15.51 -21.27 -1.87
C ASN A 98 16.80 -22.07 -2.13
N ALA A 99 17.62 -21.64 -3.09
CA ALA A 99 18.92 -22.24 -3.36
C ALA A 99 19.90 -22.09 -2.18
N CYS A 100 19.88 -20.94 -1.52
CA CYS A 100 20.77 -20.61 -0.42
C CYS A 100 20.32 -21.14 0.95
N ALA A 101 19.04 -21.48 1.12
CA ALA A 101 18.49 -21.82 2.43
C ALA A 101 19.00 -23.16 3.00
N ALA A 102 19.61 -24.05 2.20
CA ALA A 102 20.13 -25.36 2.64
C ALA A 102 19.15 -26.17 3.53
N GLY A 103 17.83 -26.04 3.30
CA GLY A 103 16.77 -26.68 4.11
C GLY A 103 16.27 -25.86 5.31
N GLY A 104 16.75 -24.63 5.48
CA GLY A 104 16.22 -23.65 6.43
C GLY A 104 14.91 -23.01 5.96
N SER A 105 14.29 -22.23 6.86
CA SER A 105 12.96 -21.64 6.63
C SER A 105 12.97 -20.36 5.80
N ALA A 106 14.13 -19.70 5.64
CA ALA A 106 14.26 -18.42 4.94
C ALA A 106 14.39 -18.61 3.42
N VAL A 107 13.32 -19.04 2.77
CA VAL A 107 13.31 -19.45 1.35
C VAL A 107 12.73 -18.39 0.40
N PHE A 108 12.17 -17.30 0.92
CA PHE A 108 11.59 -16.23 0.11
C PHE A 108 12.38 -14.94 0.25
N ALA A 109 12.47 -14.15 -0.81
CA ALA A 109 13.03 -12.81 -0.74
C ALA A 109 12.04 -11.84 -0.10
N ASN A 110 12.55 -10.86 0.66
CA ASN A 110 11.75 -9.74 1.11
C ASN A 110 11.39 -8.80 -0.06
N THR A 111 10.44 -7.87 0.15
CA THR A 111 9.98 -6.97 -0.93
C THR A 111 11.06 -6.04 -1.44
N ALA A 112 12.07 -5.72 -0.62
CA ALA A 112 13.21 -4.90 -1.00
C ALA A 112 14.29 -5.66 -1.79
N GLY A 113 14.21 -6.99 -1.89
CA GLY A 113 15.26 -7.84 -2.46
C GLY A 113 16.59 -7.75 -1.70
N SER A 114 16.58 -7.39 -0.42
CA SER A 114 17.79 -7.20 0.39
C SER A 114 18.14 -8.39 1.28
N SER A 115 17.18 -9.29 1.56
CA SER A 115 17.44 -10.49 2.34
C SER A 115 16.41 -11.59 2.05
N CYS A 116 16.75 -12.81 2.49
CA CYS A 116 15.80 -13.92 2.56
C CYS A 116 15.08 -13.95 3.91
N VAL A 117 13.82 -14.35 3.91
CA VAL A 117 12.92 -14.26 5.06
C VAL A 117 12.08 -15.53 5.19
N ALA A 118 11.71 -15.85 6.43
CA ALA A 118 10.95 -17.05 6.78
C ALA A 118 9.43 -16.87 6.64
N SER A 119 9.01 -16.16 5.59
CA SER A 119 7.60 -16.02 5.23
C SER A 119 7.04 -17.37 4.78
N SER A 120 5.73 -17.57 4.94
CA SER A 120 5.04 -18.78 4.47
C SER A 120 4.90 -18.81 2.94
N PHE A 121 5.03 -17.65 2.28
CA PHE A 121 4.92 -17.47 0.84
C PHE A 121 5.86 -16.37 0.36
N SER A 122 6.00 -16.24 -0.97
CA SER A 122 6.74 -15.15 -1.62
C SER A 122 6.38 -13.77 -1.06
N GLY A 123 7.41 -12.94 -0.82
CA GLY A 123 7.25 -11.54 -0.48
C GLY A 123 6.77 -10.68 -1.66
N ASN A 124 6.83 -11.19 -2.88
CA ASN A 124 6.35 -10.47 -4.04
C ASN A 124 4.80 -10.44 -4.08
N GLN A 125 4.25 -9.29 -3.75
CA GLN A 125 2.80 -9.01 -3.72
C GLN A 125 2.10 -9.26 -5.05
N THR A 126 2.79 -9.18 -6.18
CA THR A 126 2.17 -9.40 -7.50
C THR A 126 1.99 -10.87 -7.85
N THR A 127 2.83 -11.75 -7.29
CA THR A 127 2.82 -13.19 -7.59
C THR A 127 2.11 -14.00 -6.51
N ARG A 128 2.02 -13.46 -5.29
CA ARG A 128 1.30 -14.13 -4.20
C ARG A 128 -0.21 -14.06 -4.44
N SER A 129 -0.87 -15.21 -4.33
CA SER A 129 -2.33 -15.26 -4.44
C SER A 129 -2.99 -14.35 -3.43
N THR A 130 -4.08 -13.70 -3.85
CA THR A 130 -4.91 -12.90 -2.95
C THR A 130 -5.47 -13.77 -1.82
N ASN A 131 -5.82 -13.14 -0.69
CA ASN A 131 -6.38 -13.77 0.50
C ASN A 131 -5.44 -14.76 1.21
N LYS A 132 -4.14 -14.50 1.13
CA LYS A 132 -3.10 -15.32 1.79
C LYS A 132 -2.24 -14.54 2.76
N TRP A 133 -2.23 -13.21 2.71
CA TRP A 133 -1.39 -12.40 3.57
C TRP A 133 -1.85 -12.48 5.03
N ASN A 134 -0.88 -12.57 5.94
CA ASN A 134 -1.09 -12.41 7.37
C ASN A 134 -0.01 -11.46 7.90
N ASP A 135 -0.18 -10.96 9.13
CA ASP A 135 0.73 -9.97 9.71
C ASP A 135 2.16 -10.49 9.84
N THR A 136 2.34 -11.78 10.19
CA THR A 136 3.67 -12.39 10.29
C THR A 136 4.41 -12.38 8.96
N ASP A 137 3.74 -12.74 7.88
CA ASP A 137 4.34 -12.72 6.55
C ASP A 137 4.60 -11.28 6.08
N CYS A 138 3.70 -10.35 6.39
CA CYS A 138 3.89 -8.93 6.05
C CYS A 138 5.08 -8.32 6.79
N ASP A 139 5.26 -8.63 8.07
CA ASP A 139 6.41 -8.22 8.87
C ASP A 139 7.70 -8.83 8.33
N PHE A 140 7.74 -10.13 8.05
CA PHE A 140 8.90 -10.76 7.42
C PHE A 140 9.24 -10.12 6.08
N CYS A 141 8.26 -9.84 5.23
CA CYS A 141 8.51 -9.36 3.88
C CYS A 141 8.84 -7.87 3.79
N ASN A 142 8.35 -7.04 4.71
CA ASN A 142 8.49 -5.58 4.65
C ASN A 142 9.30 -4.98 5.81
N GLY A 143 9.61 -5.76 6.83
CA GLY A 143 10.37 -5.37 8.01
C GLY A 143 9.58 -4.52 9.01
N THR A 144 10.25 -4.19 10.12
CA THR A 144 9.62 -3.59 11.32
C THR A 144 9.71 -2.06 11.40
N THR A 145 10.14 -1.36 10.35
CA THR A 145 10.27 0.11 10.38
C THR A 145 8.92 0.82 10.38
N ALA A 146 8.84 2.00 11.02
CA ALA A 146 7.61 2.79 11.03
C ALA A 146 7.15 3.10 9.60
N ASN A 147 5.86 2.91 9.32
CA ASN A 147 5.23 2.99 8.00
C ASN A 147 5.61 1.89 7.01
N ALA A 148 6.30 0.83 7.44
CA ALA A 148 6.39 -0.38 6.62
C ALA A 148 5.02 -1.07 6.55
N ALA A 149 4.77 -1.74 5.43
CA ALA A 149 3.56 -2.50 5.21
C ALA A 149 3.57 -3.81 6.04
N GLN A 150 3.40 -3.70 7.34
CA GLN A 150 3.58 -4.79 8.31
C GLN A 150 2.32 -5.61 8.57
N TYR A 151 1.16 -5.09 8.23
CA TYR A 151 -0.10 -5.72 8.59
C TYR A 151 -0.82 -6.20 7.33
N ALA A 152 -1.39 -7.39 7.35
CA ALA A 152 -2.25 -7.82 6.27
C ALA A 152 -3.54 -7.00 6.29
N SER A 153 -4.07 -6.63 5.11
CA SER A 153 -5.42 -6.07 4.98
C SER A 153 -6.46 -7.04 5.55
N ALA A 154 -7.66 -6.54 5.89
CA ALA A 154 -8.69 -7.37 6.52
C ALA A 154 -9.15 -8.54 5.63
N ASP A 155 -9.08 -8.39 4.31
CA ASP A 155 -9.35 -9.44 3.33
C ASP A 155 -8.11 -10.29 2.98
N SER A 156 -6.96 -10.05 3.63
CA SER A 156 -5.70 -10.77 3.40
C SER A 156 -5.17 -10.66 1.96
N SER A 157 -5.58 -9.62 1.23
CA SER A 157 -5.21 -9.41 -0.18
C SER A 157 -3.86 -8.73 -0.38
N LEU A 158 -3.43 -7.89 0.57
CA LEU A 158 -2.12 -7.21 0.52
C LEU A 158 -1.60 -6.88 1.93
N CYS A 159 -0.35 -6.42 2.00
CA CYS A 159 0.22 -5.82 3.21
C CYS A 159 0.06 -4.30 3.20
N VAL A 160 -0.29 -3.73 4.34
CA VAL A 160 -0.59 -2.31 4.52
C VAL A 160 0.16 -1.71 5.71
N ALA A 161 0.48 -0.42 5.59
CA ALA A 161 1.13 0.37 6.63
C ALA A 161 0.10 0.99 7.59
N ALA A 162 -0.79 0.15 8.14
CA ALA A 162 -1.76 0.57 9.14
C ALA A 162 -1.07 0.87 10.49
N SER A 163 -1.75 1.59 11.37
CA SER A 163 -1.23 1.91 12.71
C SER A 163 -1.21 0.69 13.66
N ALA A 164 -2.00 -0.34 13.34
CA ALA A 164 -2.08 -1.61 14.04
C ALA A 164 -2.68 -2.68 13.11
N SER A 165 -2.61 -3.95 13.53
CA SER A 165 -3.17 -5.11 12.81
C SER A 165 -4.61 -4.90 12.34
N CYS A 166 -4.90 -5.29 11.11
CA CYS A 166 -6.25 -5.17 10.55
C CYS A 166 -7.24 -6.20 11.09
N THR A 167 -6.75 -7.29 11.67
CA THR A 167 -7.56 -8.42 12.13
C THR A 167 -7.39 -8.70 13.63
N THR A 168 -6.22 -8.38 14.20
CA THR A 168 -5.88 -8.65 15.61
C THR A 168 -5.54 -7.37 16.38
N ARG A 169 -6.35 -6.32 16.17
CA ARG A 169 -6.08 -4.95 16.64
C ARG A 169 -6.09 -4.77 18.17
N GLY A 170 -6.70 -5.70 18.91
CA GLY A 170 -6.80 -5.62 20.38
C GLY A 170 -7.52 -4.34 20.83
N SER A 171 -6.86 -3.54 21.67
CA SER A 171 -7.38 -2.26 22.18
C SER A 171 -6.97 -1.04 21.36
N ALA A 172 -6.22 -1.22 20.26
CA ALA A 172 -5.84 -0.10 19.41
C ALA A 172 -7.06 0.44 18.66
N ALA A 173 -7.32 1.73 18.83
CA ALA A 173 -8.45 2.40 18.21
C ALA A 173 -8.26 2.49 16.70
N TRP A 174 -9.35 2.34 15.95
CA TRP A 174 -9.34 2.59 14.51
C TRP A 174 -9.17 4.08 14.22
N THR A 175 -8.31 4.38 13.26
CA THR A 175 -8.23 5.70 12.62
C THR A 175 -8.83 5.66 11.21
N ILE A 176 -9.11 6.83 10.64
CA ILE A 176 -9.54 6.92 9.23
C ILE A 176 -8.47 6.33 8.31
N GLY A 177 -7.19 6.57 8.61
CA GLY A 177 -6.07 5.98 7.88
C GLY A 177 -6.13 4.45 7.88
N ASP A 178 -6.39 3.84 9.04
CA ASP A 178 -6.57 2.39 9.13
C ASP A 178 -7.74 1.90 8.31
N CYS A 179 -8.89 2.58 8.32
CA CYS A 179 -10.04 2.16 7.52
C CYS A 179 -9.74 2.17 6.01
N THR A 180 -9.07 3.23 5.53
CA THR A 180 -8.68 3.33 4.11
C THR A 180 -7.68 2.25 3.68
N LEU A 181 -6.78 1.84 4.58
CA LEU A 181 -5.74 0.86 4.30
C LEU A 181 -6.23 -0.57 4.50
N CYS A 182 -6.77 -0.87 5.69
CA CYS A 182 -7.17 -2.22 6.09
C CYS A 182 -8.45 -2.70 5.41
N THR A 183 -9.37 -1.78 5.11
CA THR A 183 -10.71 -2.12 4.61
C THR A 183 -11.10 -1.19 3.45
N PRO A 184 -10.53 -1.37 2.25
CA PRO A 184 -10.74 -0.45 1.13
C PRO A 184 -12.21 -0.29 0.72
N ASN A 185 -13.08 -1.27 1.00
CA ASN A 185 -14.52 -1.18 0.72
C ASN A 185 -15.31 -0.41 1.80
N THR A 186 -14.72 -0.17 2.96
CA THR A 186 -15.30 0.54 4.10
C THR A 186 -14.33 1.60 4.63
N PRO A 187 -13.99 2.62 3.83
CA PRO A 187 -12.85 3.50 4.12
C PRO A 187 -13.13 4.57 5.18
N ALA A 188 -14.39 4.84 5.51
CA ALA A 188 -14.77 5.89 6.44
C ALA A 188 -14.82 5.38 7.88
N LEU A 189 -14.57 6.25 8.85
CA LEU A 189 -14.66 5.92 10.28
C LEU A 189 -15.90 6.56 10.90
N ILE A 190 -16.87 5.73 11.28
CA ILE A 190 -18.10 6.16 11.95
C ILE A 190 -18.21 5.42 13.29
N CYS A 191 -18.36 6.15 14.39
CA CYS A 191 -18.45 5.59 15.74
C CYS A 191 -17.36 4.52 16.04
N PHE A 192 -16.11 4.84 15.70
CA PHE A 192 -14.93 3.97 15.89
C PHE A 192 -14.94 2.66 15.07
N THR A 193 -15.83 2.56 14.08
CA THR A 193 -15.92 1.42 13.16
C THR A 193 -15.75 1.85 11.71
N CYS A 194 -15.10 1.01 10.92
CA CYS A 194 -14.96 1.25 9.49
C CYS A 194 -16.25 0.93 8.76
N THR A 195 -16.72 1.88 7.96
CA THR A 195 -18.07 1.87 7.41
C THR A 195 -18.06 2.10 5.91
N ALA A 196 -18.90 1.33 5.20
CA ALA A 196 -19.09 1.50 3.76
C ALA A 196 -19.71 2.86 3.47
N CYS A 197 -19.13 3.59 2.52
CA CYS A 197 -19.61 4.92 2.13
C CYS A 197 -21.10 4.95 1.74
N THR A 198 -21.58 3.87 1.12
CA THR A 198 -22.97 3.70 0.69
C THR A 198 -23.96 3.56 1.85
N SER A 199 -23.48 3.26 3.05
CA SER A 199 -24.31 3.09 4.26
C SER A 199 -24.37 4.36 5.14
N ILE A 200 -23.58 5.38 4.82
CA ILE A 200 -23.53 6.62 5.60
C ILE A 200 -24.65 7.56 5.13
N THR A 201 -25.70 7.64 5.94
CA THR A 201 -26.84 8.53 5.70
C THR A 201 -26.82 9.79 6.56
N SER A 202 -25.93 9.85 7.55
CA SER A 202 -25.75 10.97 8.48
C SER A 202 -24.36 10.90 9.13
N ALA A 203 -23.99 11.94 9.89
CA ALA A 203 -22.66 12.10 10.51
C ALA A 203 -21.50 12.16 9.51
N TRP A 204 -21.75 12.70 8.32
CA TRP A 204 -20.70 13.04 7.37
C TRP A 204 -19.76 14.08 7.98
N THR A 205 -18.46 13.81 7.84
CA THR A 205 -17.37 14.74 8.12
C THR A 205 -16.51 14.85 6.88
N ASP A 206 -15.76 15.94 6.76
CA ASP A 206 -14.82 16.13 5.64
C ASP A 206 -13.82 14.97 5.54
N ALA A 207 -13.39 14.44 6.68
CA ALA A 207 -12.42 13.35 6.73
C ALA A 207 -13.02 12.01 6.24
N ASN A 208 -14.23 11.66 6.70
CA ASN A 208 -14.94 10.46 6.24
C ASN A 208 -15.29 10.56 4.77
N PHE A 209 -15.66 11.75 4.32
CA PHE A 209 -15.91 12.00 2.92
C PHE A 209 -14.65 11.85 2.08
N ASN A 210 -13.54 12.47 2.48
CA ASN A 210 -12.27 12.34 1.74
C ASN A 210 -11.84 10.87 1.64
N ALA A 211 -12.01 10.10 2.71
CA ALA A 211 -11.78 8.66 2.69
C ALA A 211 -12.68 7.93 1.67
N CYS A 212 -13.95 8.32 1.55
CA CYS A 212 -14.89 7.79 0.58
C CYS A 212 -14.64 8.23 -0.88
N ALA A 213 -14.15 9.45 -1.07
CA ALA A 213 -13.87 10.03 -2.38
C ALA A 213 -12.75 9.30 -3.12
N ILE A 214 -11.81 8.68 -2.39
CA ILE A 214 -10.77 7.81 -2.93
C ILE A 214 -11.38 6.67 -3.78
N ILE A 215 -12.56 6.19 -3.40
CA ILE A 215 -13.27 5.11 -4.11
C ILE A 215 -14.16 5.67 -5.23
N SER A 216 -14.90 6.75 -4.97
CA SER A 216 -15.99 7.18 -5.85
C SER A 216 -15.61 8.14 -6.97
N LYS A 217 -14.38 8.71 -7.00
CA LYS A 217 -13.89 9.72 -7.97
C LYS A 217 -14.80 10.95 -8.16
N ALA A 218 -15.89 11.09 -7.42
CA ALA A 218 -16.80 12.21 -7.49
C ALA A 218 -16.28 13.32 -6.56
N LYS A 219 -15.74 14.38 -7.15
CA LYS A 219 -15.34 15.63 -6.47
C LYS A 219 -16.58 16.40 -5.96
N THR A 220 -17.26 15.90 -4.94
CA THR A 220 -17.76 16.81 -3.89
C THR A 220 -16.63 16.97 -2.88
N ASN A 221 -16.57 18.05 -2.09
CA ASN A 221 -15.32 18.36 -1.37
C ASN A 221 -15.46 18.27 0.15
N PHE A 222 -16.66 18.52 0.69
CA PHE A 222 -16.85 18.70 2.12
C PHE A 222 -18.23 18.21 2.57
N ALA A 223 -18.36 17.81 3.83
CA ALA A 223 -19.67 17.55 4.43
C ALA A 223 -20.44 18.86 4.59
N ASN A 224 -21.77 18.84 4.41
CA ASN A 224 -22.60 20.00 4.73
C ASN A 224 -22.64 20.25 6.25
N THR A 225 -23.15 21.40 6.69
CA THR A 225 -23.20 21.74 8.12
C THR A 225 -24.10 20.83 8.94
N ALA A 226 -25.09 20.18 8.31
CA ALA A 226 -25.97 19.22 8.95
C ALA A 226 -25.34 17.81 9.09
N GLY A 227 -24.18 17.55 8.46
CA GLY A 227 -23.58 16.21 8.38
C GLY A 227 -24.46 15.18 7.67
N SER A 228 -25.43 15.60 6.86
CA SER A 228 -26.40 14.73 6.18
C SER A 228 -25.99 14.39 4.74
N SER A 229 -25.22 15.26 4.10
CA SER A 229 -24.76 15.06 2.72
C SER A 229 -23.43 15.74 2.47
N CYS A 230 -22.85 15.47 1.31
CA CYS A 230 -21.59 16.05 0.87
C CYS A 230 -21.83 17.01 -0.29
N VAL A 231 -21.05 18.10 -0.30
CA VAL A 231 -21.31 19.25 -1.15
C VAL A 231 -20.02 19.75 -1.80
N GLY A 232 -20.14 20.32 -2.99
CA GLY A 232 -19.03 20.84 -3.79
C GLY A 232 -18.61 22.26 -3.39
N ALA A 233 -18.39 22.52 -2.10
CA ALA A 233 -17.95 23.84 -1.64
C ALA A 233 -16.46 24.07 -1.95
N SER A 234 -16.04 25.35 -2.01
CA SER A 234 -14.64 25.71 -2.27
C SER A 234 -13.74 25.46 -1.06
N TYR A 235 -14.33 25.42 0.14
CA TYR A 235 -13.69 25.17 1.42
C TYR A 235 -14.65 24.39 2.31
N SER A 236 -14.12 23.81 3.40
CA SER A 236 -14.90 23.13 4.43
C SER A 236 -16.13 23.96 4.84
N CYS A 237 -17.27 23.28 4.96
CA CYS A 237 -18.48 23.88 5.50
C CYS A 237 -18.45 24.00 7.03
N ASN A 238 -17.48 23.37 7.70
CA ASN A 238 -17.28 23.55 9.12
C ASN A 238 -16.66 24.93 9.40
N GLN A 239 -17.44 25.82 10.03
CA GLN A 239 -17.04 27.19 10.34
C GLN A 239 -15.75 27.26 11.18
N THR A 240 -15.48 26.29 12.06
CA THR A 240 -14.30 26.36 12.94
C THR A 240 -13.00 26.10 12.19
N THR A 241 -13.06 25.38 11.08
CA THR A 241 -11.88 25.02 10.27
C THR A 241 -11.72 25.93 9.06
N ARG A 242 -12.77 26.66 8.67
CA ARG A 242 -12.73 27.61 7.56
C ARG A 242 -12.16 28.95 8.05
N SER A 243 -11.11 29.44 7.40
CA SER A 243 -10.56 30.75 7.72
C SER A 243 -11.60 31.85 7.56
N THR A 244 -11.55 32.88 8.41
CA THR A 244 -12.40 34.07 8.31
C THR A 244 -12.26 34.73 6.93
N ASN A 245 -13.31 35.37 6.46
CA ASN A 245 -13.36 36.12 5.19
C ASN A 245 -13.29 35.23 3.93
N LYS A 246 -13.72 33.97 4.06
CA LYS A 246 -13.77 33.00 2.96
C LYS A 246 -15.18 32.65 2.53
N TRP A 247 -16.21 32.98 3.32
CA TRP A 247 -17.59 32.64 2.99
C TRP A 247 -18.10 33.51 1.84
N THR A 248 -18.69 32.86 0.84
CA THR A 248 -19.43 33.50 -0.24
C THR A 248 -20.89 33.07 -0.15
N ASP A 249 -21.84 33.84 -0.72
CA ASP A 249 -23.24 33.42 -0.81
C ASP A 249 -23.37 32.03 -1.45
N THR A 250 -22.57 31.75 -2.49
CA THR A 250 -22.52 30.43 -3.12
C THR A 250 -22.11 29.34 -2.13
N ASP A 251 -21.04 29.55 -1.37
CA ASP A 251 -20.60 28.57 -0.39
C ASP A 251 -21.63 28.39 0.74
N CYS A 252 -22.25 29.47 1.21
CA CYS A 252 -23.28 29.41 2.25
C CYS A 252 -24.51 28.64 1.79
N GLY A 253 -25.00 28.89 0.57
CA GLY A 253 -26.10 28.14 -0.01
C GLY A 253 -25.77 26.66 -0.25
N ILE A 254 -24.53 26.36 -0.65
CA ILE A 254 -24.06 24.97 -0.83
C ILE A 254 -23.94 24.26 0.53
N CYS A 255 -23.40 24.91 1.55
CA CYS A 255 -23.12 24.31 2.85
C CYS A 255 -24.35 24.18 3.76
N ASN A 256 -25.30 25.12 3.68
CA ASN A 256 -26.47 25.18 4.56
C ASN A 256 -27.80 24.92 3.83
N GLY A 257 -27.79 24.83 2.50
CA GLY A 257 -28.99 24.76 1.68
C GLY A 257 -29.58 26.13 1.34
N THR A 258 -30.59 26.13 0.47
CA THR A 258 -31.22 27.35 -0.09
C THR A 258 -32.68 27.51 0.33
N THR A 259 -33.15 26.69 1.29
CA THR A 259 -34.50 26.81 1.84
C THR A 259 -34.69 28.14 2.56
N ALA A 260 -35.93 28.63 2.63
CA ALA A 260 -36.25 29.80 3.42
C ALA A 260 -35.76 29.63 4.88
N ASN A 261 -35.12 30.66 5.42
CA ASN A 261 -34.48 30.69 6.74
C ASN A 261 -33.19 29.86 6.89
N ALA A 262 -32.63 29.31 5.83
CA ALA A 262 -31.27 28.76 5.87
C ALA A 262 -30.23 29.89 5.92
N ASP A 263 -29.08 29.61 6.54
CA ASP A 263 -27.90 30.48 6.52
C ASP A 263 -27.22 30.45 5.14
N GLN A 264 -27.93 30.92 4.12
CA GLN A 264 -27.54 30.80 2.72
C GLN A 264 -26.75 32.00 2.19
N TYR A 265 -26.56 33.06 2.98
CA TYR A 265 -25.83 34.25 2.57
C TYR A 265 -24.59 34.45 3.43
N ALA A 266 -23.50 34.94 2.83
CA ALA A 266 -22.33 35.33 3.59
C ALA A 266 -22.57 36.67 4.31
N SER A 267 -21.95 36.82 5.49
CA SER A 267 -21.82 38.13 6.12
C SER A 267 -20.98 39.08 5.25
N ALA A 268 -21.12 40.40 5.46
CA ALA A 268 -20.42 41.40 4.65
C ALA A 268 -18.89 41.29 4.72
N ASP A 269 -18.36 40.82 5.85
CA ASP A 269 -16.93 40.53 6.05
C ASP A 269 -16.53 39.12 5.59
N GLY A 270 -17.48 38.27 5.19
CA GLY A 270 -17.25 36.87 4.79
C GLY A 270 -16.80 35.96 5.95
N SER A 271 -16.98 36.38 7.21
CA SER A 271 -16.57 35.61 8.38
C SER A 271 -17.52 34.46 8.72
N LYS A 272 -18.80 34.56 8.34
CA LYS A 272 -19.84 33.55 8.62
C LYS A 272 -20.94 33.53 7.57
N CYS A 273 -21.81 32.54 7.66
CA CYS A 273 -23.08 32.54 6.96
C CYS A 273 -24.20 33.10 7.84
N GLN A 274 -25.26 33.59 7.21
CA GLN A 274 -26.43 34.21 7.84
C GLN A 274 -27.68 34.08 6.96
N VAL A 275 -28.84 34.16 7.59
CA VAL A 275 -30.16 34.05 6.95
C VAL A 275 -30.49 35.21 6.02
N THR A 276 -30.00 36.42 6.33
CA THR A 276 -30.31 37.64 5.57
C THR A 276 -29.13 38.05 4.70
N LYS A 277 -29.42 38.37 3.44
CA LYS A 277 -28.40 38.84 2.51
C LYS A 277 -27.81 40.16 2.99
N ALA A 278 -26.49 40.21 3.12
CA ALA A 278 -25.80 41.47 3.35
C ALA A 278 -26.06 42.39 2.17
N VAL A 279 -26.67 43.55 2.43
CA VAL A 279 -26.82 44.58 1.39
C VAL A 279 -25.42 45.12 1.13
N SER A 280 -24.84 44.80 -0.03
CA SER A 280 -23.54 45.31 -0.46
C SER A 280 -23.65 46.81 -0.65
N ASN A 281 -23.42 47.53 0.44
CA ASN A 281 -23.66 48.94 0.51
C ASN A 281 -22.36 49.65 0.13
N ALA A 282 -22.09 49.72 -1.17
CA ALA A 282 -21.01 50.56 -1.70
C ALA A 282 -21.18 52.06 -1.40
N ASN A 283 -22.27 52.47 -0.72
CA ASN A 283 -22.51 53.83 -0.21
C ASN A 283 -23.19 53.88 1.18
N THR A 284 -23.20 52.77 1.92
CA THR A 284 -23.78 52.59 3.27
C THR A 284 -22.91 52.93 4.48
N ALA A 285 -22.05 53.94 4.45
CA ALA A 285 -21.44 54.42 5.69
C ALA A 285 -22.52 55.06 6.58
N SER A 286 -22.87 54.37 7.67
CA SER A 286 -23.52 54.90 8.87
C SER A 286 -24.71 55.87 8.67
N THR A 287 -25.94 55.33 8.56
CA THR A 287 -27.15 56.15 8.78
C THR A 287 -28.16 55.54 9.75
N PHE A 288 -27.78 54.53 10.54
CA PHE A 288 -28.67 53.95 11.56
C PHE A 288 -28.56 54.55 12.98
N SER A 289 -27.86 55.68 13.16
CA SER A 289 -27.78 56.35 14.46
C SER A 289 -28.18 57.84 14.48
N SER A 290 -28.48 58.46 13.33
CA SER A 290 -28.71 59.92 13.27
C SER A 290 -30.15 60.32 12.95
N GLN A 291 -30.99 59.43 12.43
CA GLN A 291 -32.39 59.79 12.09
C GLN A 291 -33.36 59.71 13.28
N ILE A 292 -33.03 58.93 14.33
CA ILE A 292 -33.84 58.88 15.56
C ILE A 292 -33.65 60.17 16.39
N PHE A 293 -32.48 60.82 16.32
CA PHE A 293 -32.22 62.07 17.04
C PHE A 293 -32.86 63.30 16.38
N VAL A 294 -33.02 63.33 15.05
CA VAL A 294 -33.62 64.48 14.35
C VAL A 294 -35.15 64.52 14.58
N SER A 295 -35.82 63.38 14.70
CA SER A 295 -37.26 63.35 14.99
C SER A 295 -37.60 63.71 16.43
N ILE A 296 -36.72 63.46 17.41
CA ILE A 296 -36.96 63.86 18.81
C ILE A 296 -36.73 65.38 18.98
N LEU A 297 -35.75 65.96 18.28
CA LEU A 297 -35.46 67.40 18.37
C LEU A 297 -36.54 68.29 17.71
N LEU A 298 -37.19 67.80 16.65
CA LEU A 298 -38.27 68.54 15.96
C LEU A 298 -39.61 68.51 16.69
N VAL A 299 -39.83 67.53 17.58
CA VAL A 299 -41.05 67.43 18.40
C VAL A 299 -40.92 68.24 19.69
N LEU A 300 -39.71 68.50 20.18
CA LEU A 300 -39.47 69.36 21.35
C LEU A 300 -39.50 70.87 21.01
N SER A 301 -39.29 71.27 19.76
CA SER A 301 -39.36 72.68 19.34
C SER A 301 -40.79 73.19 19.09
N THR A 302 -41.78 72.30 18.96
CA THR A 302 -43.20 72.66 18.81
C THR A 302 -43.97 72.70 20.14
N PHE A 303 -43.33 72.31 21.26
CA PHE A 303 -43.90 72.41 22.61
C PHE A 303 -43.37 73.61 23.42
N LEU A 304 -42.52 74.45 22.80
CA LEU A 304 -41.95 75.66 23.39
C LEU A 304 -42.32 76.93 22.58
N ILE A 305 -43.60 77.08 22.23
CA ILE A 305 -44.23 78.37 21.90
C ILE A 305 -45.63 78.37 22.51
#